data_AF-A0A3N7H9T8-F1
#
_entry.id   AF-A0A3N7H9T8-F1
#
_cell.length_a   1.000
_cell.length_b   1.000
_cell.length_c   1.000
_cell.angle_alpha   90.00
_cell.angle_beta   90.00
_cell.angle_gamma   90.00
#
_symmetry.space_group_name_H-M   'P 1'
#
loop_
_entity.id
_entity.type
_entity.pdbx_description
1 polymer ?
#
loop_
_entity_poly.entity_id
_entity_poly.type
_entity_poly.pdbx_seq_one_letter_code
_entity_poly.pdbx_strand_id
1 'polypeptide(L)'
;SHQRIDEDGNTISWIDENLNPYTGDWIARTRLKNWSEGSWSAGKGGVERGKDYNHSSFCDLVISGLIGLCAEESDTLVIDPLLPNDTWDYFCLDYIPYRGKSLTLLYDRTGMKYGKGKGFRVFVNGILRSEADQLQKLTIEL
;
A
#
# COMPACT_ATOMS: atom_id res chain seq x y z
N SER A 1 -12.22 -5.18 -0.06
CA SER A 1 -12.27 -5.84 -1.37
C SER A 1 -11.07 -5.42 -2.20
N HIS A 2 -10.24 -6.40 -2.54
CA HIS A 2 -9.23 -6.49 -3.61
C HIS A 2 -9.03 -8.00 -3.85
N GLN A 3 -10.15 -8.73 -3.85
CA GLN A 3 -10.21 -10.18 -3.76
C GLN A 3 -11.38 -10.69 -4.59
N ARG A 4 -11.32 -11.94 -5.04
CA ARG A 4 -12.46 -12.68 -5.58
C ARG A 4 -12.37 -14.15 -5.19
N ILE A 5 -13.49 -14.86 -5.31
CA ILE A 5 -13.52 -16.32 -5.23
C ILE A 5 -13.28 -16.88 -6.65
N ASP A 6 -12.32 -17.79 -6.80
CA ASP A 6 -12.07 -18.50 -8.05
C ASP A 6 -13.02 -19.69 -8.25
N GLU A 7 -12.82 -20.45 -9.33
CA GLU A 7 -13.68 -21.60 -9.67
C GLU A 7 -13.57 -22.75 -8.67
N ASP A 8 -12.46 -22.83 -7.94
CA ASP A 8 -12.18 -23.85 -6.92
C ASP A 8 -12.67 -23.42 -5.53
N GLY A 9 -13.25 -22.22 -5.41
CA GLY A 9 -13.73 -21.69 -4.14
C GLY A 9 -12.67 -20.97 -3.30
N ASN A 10 -11.48 -20.71 -3.84
CA ASN A 10 -10.41 -20.03 -3.13
C ASN A 10 -10.55 -18.50 -3.22
N THR A 11 -10.23 -17.82 -2.12
CA THR A 11 -10.05 -16.37 -2.13
C THR A 11 -8.70 -16.01 -2.72
N ILE A 12 -8.69 -15.31 -3.84
CA ILE A 12 -7.49 -14.81 -4.51
C ILE A 12 -7.46 -13.28 -4.49
N SER A 13 -6.26 -12.69 -4.46
CA SER A 13 -6.08 -11.26 -4.69
C SER A 13 -6.51 -10.90 -6.12
N TRP A 14 -7.22 -9.79 -6.27
CA TRP A 14 -7.77 -9.37 -7.54
C TRP A 14 -7.91 -7.85 -7.61
N ILE A 15 -7.62 -7.30 -8.78
CA ILE A 15 -7.88 -5.90 -9.14
C ILE A 15 -8.58 -5.89 -10.51
N ASP A 16 -9.67 -5.13 -10.61
CA ASP A 16 -10.50 -5.01 -11.81
C ASP A 16 -11.04 -3.58 -11.96
N GLU A 17 -11.83 -3.33 -13.01
CA GLU A 17 -12.25 -1.99 -13.42
C GLU A 17 -13.08 -1.24 -12.34
N ASN A 18 -14.06 -1.91 -11.73
CA ASN A 18 -14.91 -1.33 -10.69
C ASN A 18 -15.65 -2.39 -9.86
N LEU A 19 -16.06 -2.00 -8.65
CA LEU A 19 -16.79 -2.86 -7.73
C LEU A 19 -18.10 -2.24 -7.24
N ASN A 20 -19.04 -3.12 -6.89
CA ASN A 20 -20.23 -2.75 -6.14
C ASN A 20 -19.84 -2.35 -4.72
N PRO A 21 -20.25 -1.17 -4.22
CA PRO A 21 -19.86 -0.70 -2.89
C PRO A 21 -20.49 -1.50 -1.74
N TYR A 22 -21.62 -2.19 -1.99
CA TYR A 22 -22.33 -2.95 -0.96
C TYR A 22 -21.95 -4.42 -0.94
N THR A 23 -21.76 -5.03 -2.11
CA THR A 23 -21.51 -6.48 -2.22
C THR A 23 -20.05 -6.83 -2.45
N GLY A 24 -19.22 -5.87 -2.88
CA GLY A 24 -17.85 -6.14 -3.31
C GLY A 24 -17.73 -6.86 -4.66
N ASP A 25 -18.86 -7.09 -5.36
CA ASP A 25 -18.88 -7.71 -6.69
C ASP A 25 -18.11 -6.85 -7.70
N TRP A 26 -17.27 -7.48 -8.52
CA TRP A 26 -16.59 -6.82 -9.64
C TRP A 26 -17.58 -6.64 -10.80
N ILE A 27 -18.37 -5.56 -10.76
CA ILE A 27 -19.55 -5.36 -11.63
C ILE A 27 -19.20 -5.46 -13.12
N ALA A 28 -18.10 -4.83 -13.55
CA ALA A 28 -17.66 -4.90 -14.95
C ALA A 28 -17.42 -6.35 -15.40
N ARG A 29 -16.79 -7.15 -14.53
CA ARG A 29 -16.52 -8.57 -14.77
C ARG A 29 -17.79 -9.41 -14.81
N THR A 30 -18.67 -9.23 -13.83
CA THR A 30 -19.97 -9.93 -13.78
C THR A 30 -20.83 -9.59 -14.99
N ARG A 31 -20.84 -8.33 -15.43
CA ARG A 31 -21.52 -7.89 -16.65
C ARG A 31 -20.91 -8.52 -17.90
N LEU A 32 -19.57 -8.59 -17.98
CA LEU A 32 -18.89 -9.15 -19.14
C LEU A 32 -19.08 -10.65 -19.27
N LYS A 33 -19.11 -11.39 -18.15
CA LYS A 33 -19.43 -12.82 -18.10
C LYS A 33 -20.82 -13.12 -18.66
N ASN A 34 -21.76 -12.19 -18.49
CA ASN A 34 -23.17 -12.34 -18.87
C ASN A 34 -23.55 -11.53 -20.12
N TRP A 35 -22.59 -11.16 -20.97
CA TRP A 35 -22.83 -10.15 -22.01
C TRP A 35 -23.83 -10.60 -23.10
N SER A 36 -23.56 -11.72 -23.77
CA SER A 36 -24.43 -12.30 -24.80
C SER A 36 -24.59 -13.79 -24.55
N GLU A 37 -25.81 -14.24 -24.23
CA GLU A 37 -26.11 -15.65 -23.93
C GLU A 37 -25.21 -16.26 -22.83
N GLY A 38 -24.84 -15.47 -21.81
CA GLY A 38 -23.97 -15.94 -20.73
C GLY A 38 -22.50 -16.14 -21.15
N SER A 39 -22.05 -15.48 -22.23
CA SER A 39 -20.67 -15.56 -22.70
C SER A 39 -19.89 -14.26 -22.53
N TRP A 40 -18.56 -14.44 -22.41
CA TRP A 40 -17.57 -13.37 -22.47
C TRP A 40 -17.47 -12.82 -23.91
N SER A 41 -17.91 -11.59 -24.12
CA SER A 41 -17.85 -10.98 -25.47
C SER A 41 -16.41 -10.77 -25.94
N ALA A 42 -16.00 -11.51 -26.98
CA ALA A 42 -14.68 -11.36 -27.61
C ALA A 42 -14.42 -9.93 -28.11
N GLY A 43 -15.40 -9.30 -28.77
CA GLY A 43 -15.29 -7.91 -29.24
C GLY A 43 -15.23 -6.85 -28.14
N LYS A 44 -15.38 -7.27 -26.87
CA LYS A 44 -15.21 -6.40 -25.69
C LYS A 44 -13.98 -6.75 -24.87
N GLY A 45 -13.15 -7.69 -25.30
CA GLY A 45 -11.91 -8.10 -24.61
C GLY A 45 -11.97 -9.48 -23.97
N GLY A 46 -13.11 -10.19 -24.02
CA GLY A 46 -13.23 -11.57 -23.55
C GLY A 46 -12.98 -11.73 -22.05
N VAL A 47 -12.60 -12.95 -21.64
CA VAL A 47 -12.42 -13.32 -20.22
C VAL A 47 -11.32 -12.54 -19.50
N GLU A 48 -10.29 -12.11 -20.23
CA GLU A 48 -9.13 -11.42 -19.65
C GLU A 48 -9.35 -9.92 -19.47
N ARG A 49 -10.42 -9.34 -20.01
CA ARG A 49 -10.69 -7.91 -19.79
C ARG A 49 -10.83 -7.61 -18.29
N GLY A 50 -10.21 -6.50 -17.90
CA GLY A 50 -10.25 -5.97 -16.55
C GLY A 50 -9.34 -6.72 -15.57
N LYS A 51 -8.78 -7.87 -15.93
CA LYS A 51 -7.76 -8.51 -15.11
C LYS A 51 -6.51 -7.62 -15.05
N ASP A 52 -5.94 -7.48 -13.85
CA ASP A 52 -4.74 -6.69 -13.60
C ASP A 52 -4.90 -5.21 -14.01
N TYR A 53 -6.11 -4.66 -13.83
CA TYR A 53 -6.46 -3.31 -14.31
C TYR A 53 -5.64 -2.22 -13.61
N ASN A 54 -4.70 -1.62 -14.33
CA ASN A 54 -3.80 -0.59 -13.81
C ASN A 54 -4.35 0.82 -14.05
N HIS A 55 -5.44 1.17 -13.35
CA HIS A 55 -6.07 2.49 -13.41
C HIS A 55 -6.37 3.04 -12.01
N SER A 56 -5.46 2.76 -11.08
CA SER A 56 -5.54 3.19 -9.68
C SER A 56 -4.15 3.18 -9.05
N SER A 57 -3.95 3.98 -8.00
CA SER A 57 -2.81 3.81 -7.10
C SER A 57 -3.20 2.97 -5.88
N PHE A 58 -2.22 2.26 -5.32
CA PHE A 58 -2.38 1.57 -4.03
C PHE A 58 -1.12 1.72 -3.20
N CYS A 59 0.04 1.29 -3.73
CA CYS A 59 1.31 1.40 -3.04
C CYS A 59 1.68 2.85 -2.69
N ASP A 60 1.34 3.80 -3.57
CA ASP A 60 1.53 5.23 -3.29
C ASP A 60 0.76 5.64 -2.03
N LEU A 61 -0.52 5.28 -1.90
CA LEU A 61 -1.34 5.58 -0.71
C LEU A 61 -0.79 4.93 0.57
N VAL A 62 -0.22 3.72 0.44
CA VAL A 62 0.45 3.05 1.57
C VAL A 62 1.70 3.83 1.99
N ILE A 63 2.53 4.26 1.02
CA ILE A 63 3.79 4.94 1.29
C ILE A 63 3.57 6.38 1.78
N SER A 64 2.80 7.17 1.03
CA SER A 64 2.64 8.61 1.25
C SER A 64 1.57 8.96 2.27
N GLY A 65 0.54 8.11 2.42
CA GLY A 65 -0.55 8.31 3.37
C GLY A 65 -0.39 7.47 4.63
N LEU A 66 -0.48 6.15 4.51
CA LEU A 66 -0.52 5.26 5.68
C LEU A 66 0.78 5.33 6.50
N ILE A 67 1.93 5.19 5.83
CA ILE A 67 3.26 5.33 6.44
C ILE A 67 3.69 6.80 6.51
N GLY A 68 3.17 7.66 5.62
CA GLY A 68 3.27 9.11 5.73
C GLY A 68 4.50 9.74 5.10
N LEU A 69 5.21 9.08 4.18
CA LEU A 69 6.36 9.70 3.51
C LEU A 69 5.91 10.86 2.61
N CYS A 70 6.16 12.09 3.01
CA CYS A 70 5.81 13.28 2.24
C CYS A 70 6.97 13.69 1.32
N ALA A 71 6.71 13.73 0.02
CA ALA A 71 7.66 14.29 -0.93
C ALA A 71 7.67 15.81 -0.84
N GLU A 72 8.83 16.38 -0.56
CA GLU A 72 9.05 17.82 -0.42
C GLU A 72 10.08 18.31 -1.43
N GLU A 73 10.02 19.59 -1.82
CA GLU A 73 11.00 20.21 -2.73
C GLU A 73 12.33 20.57 -2.03
N SER A 74 12.27 20.83 -0.73
CA SER A 74 13.41 21.23 0.10
C SER A 74 14.35 20.07 0.47
N ASP A 75 15.49 20.36 1.10
CA ASP A 75 16.42 19.37 1.67
C ASP A 75 15.94 18.79 3.02
N THR A 76 14.62 18.74 3.21
CA THR A 76 14.00 18.12 4.38
C THR A 76 13.20 16.88 3.99
N LEU A 77 13.21 15.90 4.88
CA LEU A 77 12.36 14.73 4.86
C LEU A 77 11.25 14.95 5.88
N VAL A 78 10.00 15.00 5.40
CA VAL A 78 8.81 15.06 6.25
C VAL A 78 8.14 13.69 6.23
N ILE A 79 7.80 13.21 7.43
CA ILE A 79 7.06 11.96 7.60
C ILE A 79 5.88 12.24 8.53
N ASP A 80 4.67 11.98 8.06
CA ASP A 80 3.42 12.28 8.78
C ASP A 80 2.46 11.08 8.69
N PRO A 81 2.67 10.02 9.50
CA PRO A 81 1.92 8.78 9.38
C PRO A 81 0.43 8.98 9.70
N LEU A 82 -0.47 8.49 8.83
CA LEU A 82 -1.90 8.40 9.14
C LEU A 82 -2.27 7.13 9.91
N LEU A 83 -1.35 6.16 10.02
CA LEU A 83 -1.54 4.97 10.84
C LEU A 83 -1.69 5.37 12.33
N PRO A 84 -2.84 5.10 12.97
CA PRO A 84 -3.01 5.44 14.37
C PRO A 84 -2.07 4.62 15.26
N ASN A 85 -1.59 5.23 16.35
CA ASN A 85 -0.86 4.52 17.39
C ASN A 85 -1.66 3.30 17.89
N ASP A 86 -0.94 2.27 18.33
CA ASP A 86 -1.48 1.00 18.83
C ASP A 86 -2.27 0.16 17.80
N THR A 87 -2.30 0.55 16.52
CA THR A 87 -2.95 -0.24 15.46
C THR A 87 -2.09 -1.43 15.04
N TRP A 88 -0.79 -1.23 14.81
CA TRP A 88 0.15 -2.27 14.40
C TRP A 88 1.27 -2.40 15.42
N ASP A 89 1.76 -3.62 15.62
CA ASP A 89 2.92 -3.87 16.46
C ASP A 89 4.23 -3.42 15.82
N TYR A 90 4.30 -3.48 14.49
CA TYR A 90 5.48 -3.14 13.73
C TYR A 90 5.16 -2.89 12.27
N PHE A 91 6.01 -2.11 11.60
CA PHE A 91 6.14 -2.10 10.14
C PHE A 91 7.57 -1.68 9.75
N CYS A 92 7.93 -1.97 8.51
CA CYS A 92 9.15 -1.46 7.90
C CYS A 92 8.90 -1.11 6.44
N LEU A 93 9.19 0.14 6.09
CA LEU A 93 9.31 0.61 4.72
C LEU A 93 10.80 0.85 4.46
N ASP A 94 11.41 -0.04 3.69
CA ASP A 94 12.86 -0.11 3.53
C ASP A 94 13.29 0.11 2.07
N TYR A 95 14.55 0.47 1.88
CA TYR A 95 15.17 0.69 0.57
C TYR A 95 14.42 1.70 -0.32
N ILE A 96 13.92 2.79 0.27
CA ILE A 96 13.23 3.82 -0.50
C ILE A 96 14.25 4.80 -1.08
N PRO A 97 14.44 4.83 -2.41
CA PRO A 97 15.27 5.86 -3.03
C PRO A 97 14.56 7.20 -2.93
N TYR A 98 15.18 8.16 -2.24
CA TYR A 98 14.66 9.52 -2.09
C TYR A 98 15.82 10.51 -2.18
N ARG A 99 15.80 11.38 -3.20
CA ARG A 99 16.80 12.44 -3.41
C ARG A 99 18.26 11.96 -3.34
N GLY A 100 18.56 10.82 -3.97
CA GLY A 100 19.91 10.23 -3.97
C GLY A 100 20.33 9.59 -2.65
N LYS A 101 19.42 9.47 -1.69
CA LYS A 101 19.59 8.75 -0.42
C LYS A 101 18.71 7.49 -0.42
N SER A 102 19.05 6.53 0.44
CA SER A 102 18.21 5.37 0.74
C SER A 102 17.58 5.56 2.11
N LEU A 103 16.25 5.57 2.19
CA LEU A 103 15.51 5.71 3.43
C LEU A 103 15.05 4.36 3.96
N THR A 104 15.02 4.24 5.29
CA THR A 104 14.32 3.18 6.01
C THR A 104 13.44 3.83 7.08
N LEU A 105 12.14 3.59 7.03
CA LEU A 105 11.16 4.00 8.04
C LEU A 105 10.66 2.75 8.76
N LEU A 106 10.87 2.70 10.06
CA LEU A 106 10.64 1.51 10.86
C LEU A 106 9.87 1.86 12.12
N TYR A 107 8.78 1.15 12.39
CA TYR A 107 8.12 1.17 13.69
C TYR A 107 8.20 -0.21 14.32
N ASP A 108 8.61 -0.27 15.58
CA ASP A 108 8.61 -1.50 16.37
C ASP A 108 8.22 -1.21 17.81
N ARG A 109 6.99 -1.55 18.18
CA ARG A 109 6.43 -1.29 19.51
C ARG A 109 7.27 -1.88 20.63
N THR A 110 7.88 -3.04 20.39
CA THR A 110 8.64 -3.79 21.40
C THR A 110 10.15 -3.68 21.24
N GLY A 111 10.62 -3.28 20.05
CA GLY A 111 12.02 -3.30 19.64
C GLY A 111 12.56 -4.70 19.30
N MET A 112 11.72 -5.74 19.40
CA MET A 112 12.15 -7.13 19.23
C MET A 112 12.00 -7.65 17.80
N LYS A 113 11.13 -7.05 16.97
CA LYS A 113 10.88 -7.53 15.60
C LYS A 113 12.09 -7.31 14.71
N TYR A 114 12.72 -6.14 14.81
CA TYR A 114 13.83 -5.76 13.95
C TYR A 114 15.15 -5.57 14.70
N GLY A 115 15.14 -5.56 16.04
CA GLY A 115 16.36 -5.39 16.84
C GLY A 115 17.04 -4.03 16.65
N LYS A 116 16.27 -3.00 16.27
CA LYS A 116 16.76 -1.63 16.03
C LYS A 116 16.39 -0.64 17.13
N GLY A 117 15.87 -1.14 18.25
CA GLY A 117 15.31 -0.33 19.33
C GLY A 117 13.80 -0.16 19.20
N LYS A 118 13.17 0.35 20.26
CA LYS A 118 11.72 0.55 20.32
C LYS A 118 11.30 1.82 19.57
N GLY A 119 10.03 1.85 19.19
CA GLY A 119 9.34 3.03 18.67
C GLY A 119 9.51 3.23 17.16
N PHE A 120 9.23 4.44 16.72
CA PHE A 120 9.37 4.90 15.35
C PHE A 120 10.79 5.42 15.10
N ARG A 121 11.44 4.92 14.04
CA ARG A 121 12.84 5.18 13.72
C ARG A 121 13.00 5.43 12.24
N VAL A 122 13.84 6.41 11.91
CA VAL A 122 14.11 6.80 10.53
C VAL A 122 15.61 6.76 10.28
N PHE A 123 16.00 6.05 9.23
CA PHE A 123 17.37 5.93 8.79
C PHE A 123 17.55 6.56 7.42
N VAL A 124 18.67 7.25 7.23
CA VAL A 124 19.13 7.79 5.94
C VAL A 124 20.48 7.17 5.65
N ASN A 125 20.58 6.41 4.56
CA ASN A 125 21.76 5.62 4.20
C ASN A 125 22.21 4.67 5.32
N GLY A 126 21.25 4.05 6.02
CA GLY A 126 21.52 3.13 7.14
C GLY A 126 21.93 3.81 8.46
N ILE A 127 22.03 5.14 8.48
CA ILE A 127 22.37 5.92 9.69
C ILE A 127 21.08 6.42 10.34
N LEU A 128 20.90 6.16 11.63
CA LEU A 128 19.74 6.65 12.39
C LEU A 128 19.75 8.19 12.41
N ARG A 129 18.64 8.80 11.99
CA ARG A 129 18.45 10.26 11.97
C ARG A 129 17.36 10.76 12.89
N SER A 130 16.39 9.91 13.22
CA SER A 130 15.32 10.25 14.14
C SER A 130 14.80 9.02 14.87
N GLU A 131 14.37 9.22 16.11
CA GLU A 131 13.67 8.23 16.92
C GLU A 131 12.55 8.90 17.72
N ALA A 132 11.48 8.15 17.94
CA ALA A 132 10.31 8.55 18.70
C ALA A 132 9.66 7.31 19.34
N ASP A 133 9.06 7.44 20.53
CA ASP A 133 8.40 6.30 21.18
C ASP A 133 7.11 5.86 20.46
N GLN A 134 6.46 6.78 19.76
CA GLN A 134 5.17 6.61 19.09
C GLN A 134 5.22 7.14 17.65
N LEU A 135 4.23 6.74 16.84
CA LEU A 135 3.99 7.32 15.53
C LEU A 135 3.57 8.78 15.71
N GLN A 136 4.33 9.67 15.09
CA GLN A 136 4.10 11.12 15.09
C GLN A 136 4.75 11.73 13.86
N LYS A 137 4.38 12.98 13.55
CA LYS A 137 5.04 13.76 12.52
C LYS A 137 6.51 13.98 12.86
N LEU A 138 7.39 13.72 11.89
CA LEU A 138 8.83 13.95 11.97
C LEU A 138 9.27 14.85 10.81
N THR A 139 10.23 15.73 11.09
CA THR A 139 10.94 16.53 10.10
C THR A 139 12.43 16.33 10.31
N ILE A 140 13.16 15.96 9.25
CA ILE A 140 14.58 15.57 9.30
C ILE A 140 15.33 16.30 8.18
N GLU A 141 16.50 16.86 8.46
CA GLU A 141 17.40 17.39 7.43
C GLU A 141 18.18 16.24 6.75
N LEU A 142 18.29 16.27 5.40
CA LEU A 142 18.80 15.16 4.56
C LEU A 142 20.29 15.21 4.20
#